data_AF-A0A662U1H8-F1
#
_entry.id   AF-A0A662U1H8-F1
#
_cell.length_a   1.000
_cell.length_b   1.000
_cell.length_c   1.000
_cell.angle_alpha   90.00
_cell.angle_beta   90.00
_cell.angle_gamma   90.00
#
_symmetry.space_group_name_H-M   'P 1'
#
loop_
_entity.id
_entity.type
_entity.pdbx_description
1 polymer ?
#
loop_
_entity_poly.entity_id
_entity_poly.type
_entity_poly.pdbx_seq_one_letter_code
_entity_poly.pdbx_strand_id
1 'polypeptide(L)'
;MLKKIGKYTILAKPVKCKYWKPGTNIVKYLCKKLKNKVKDGDIIVFSEKALATALGAIIDESEIAPSMFSKVIVFLLMRVIWGYMLGILTKLKKETLEWIRKYPVAEGAAHKQLALILGGLLQVLKPSSEAGIDTSNLPYSYASLPLNSCSIVEKLRKTLSKCLEANIAVMIVDSDRTYYNKKYSIALSSRKTCVKGLINLGVLSYISGRMFRAHFKPKATPVSYAGPCMSLELMLEIAEIADKVRGVGAGRTVFEMARRFNTSLNGVTWEMLSSINHYPIVIVRILGKN
;
A
#
# COMPACT_ATOMS: atom_id res chain seq x y z
N MET A 1 6.29 -17.15 7.88
CA MET A 1 6.91 -17.56 6.59
C MET A 1 8.42 -17.48 6.73
N LEU A 2 9.13 -18.50 6.26
CA LEU A 2 10.59 -18.51 6.14
C LEU A 2 10.94 -18.49 4.64
N LYS A 3 11.86 -17.63 4.21
CA LYS A 3 12.26 -17.53 2.80
C LYS A 3 13.76 -17.24 2.67
N LYS A 4 14.47 -18.03 1.87
CA LYS A 4 15.88 -17.81 1.54
C LYS A 4 16.02 -16.83 0.37
N ILE A 5 16.86 -15.83 0.51
CA ILE A 5 17.18 -14.82 -0.53
C ILE A 5 18.69 -14.65 -0.57
N GLY A 6 19.32 -15.27 -1.57
CA GLY A 6 20.78 -15.35 -1.64
C GLY A 6 21.34 -15.97 -0.37
N LYS A 7 22.15 -15.19 0.35
CA LYS A 7 22.76 -15.58 1.64
C LYS A 7 21.88 -15.34 2.87
N TYR A 8 20.79 -14.61 2.73
CA TYR A 8 19.90 -14.26 3.85
C TYR A 8 18.78 -15.27 3.98
N THR A 9 18.42 -15.64 5.20
CA THR A 9 17.17 -16.33 5.50
C THR A 9 16.24 -15.37 6.22
N ILE A 10 15.12 -15.02 5.59
CA ILE A 10 14.16 -14.06 6.13
C ILE A 10 13.01 -14.82 6.79
N LEU A 11 12.83 -14.58 8.09
CA LEU A 11 11.66 -15.00 8.85
C LEU A 11 10.68 -13.83 8.97
N ALA A 12 9.45 -14.01 8.49
CA ALA A 12 8.39 -13.01 8.59
C ALA A 12 7.18 -13.57 9.33
N LYS A 13 6.76 -12.88 10.40
CA LYS A 13 5.63 -13.26 11.26
C LYS A 13 4.60 -12.13 11.34
N PRO A 14 3.39 -12.31 10.74
CA PRO A 14 2.33 -11.31 10.86
C PRO A 14 1.80 -11.26 12.29
N VAL A 15 1.43 -10.07 12.76
CA VAL A 15 0.91 -9.86 14.12
C VAL A 15 -0.57 -9.55 14.04
N LYS A 16 -1.40 -10.44 14.61
CA LYS A 16 -2.84 -10.22 14.71
C LYS A 16 -3.15 -9.07 15.67
N CYS A 17 -3.90 -8.09 15.19
CA CYS A 17 -4.33 -6.91 15.92
C CYS A 17 -5.86 -6.78 15.94
N LYS A 18 -6.37 -5.96 16.86
CA LYS A 18 -7.71 -5.37 16.68
C LYS A 18 -7.70 -4.48 15.44
N TYR A 19 -8.85 -4.33 14.78
CA TYR A 19 -8.96 -3.42 13.65
C TYR A 19 -8.61 -2.00 14.08
N TRP A 20 -7.70 -1.36 13.36
CA TRP A 20 -7.30 0.00 13.68
C TRP A 20 -8.30 0.98 13.08
N LYS A 21 -8.87 1.82 13.95
CA LYS A 21 -9.78 2.92 13.60
C LYS A 21 -9.07 4.27 13.81
N PRO A 22 -9.57 5.37 13.22
CA PRO A 22 -9.08 6.72 13.53
C PRO A 22 -8.96 6.97 15.04
N GLY A 23 -7.84 7.55 15.47
CA GLY A 23 -7.55 7.82 16.88
C GLY A 23 -7.01 6.62 17.67
N THR A 24 -6.77 5.47 17.03
CA THR A 24 -6.15 4.32 17.73
C THR A 24 -4.74 4.70 18.22
N ASN A 25 -4.48 4.57 19.53
CA ASN A 25 -3.13 4.77 20.08
C ASN A 25 -2.22 3.56 19.76
N ILE A 26 -1.62 3.62 18.56
CA ILE A 26 -0.78 2.56 17.99
C ILE A 26 0.40 2.25 18.90
N VAL A 27 1.12 3.28 19.37
CA VAL A 27 2.33 3.12 20.18
C VAL A 27 2.01 2.32 21.44
N LYS A 28 1.05 2.78 22.25
CA LYS A 28 0.67 2.11 23.50
C LYS A 28 0.22 0.67 23.25
N TYR A 29 -0.58 0.46 22.21
CA TYR A 29 -1.06 -0.86 21.82
C TYR A 29 0.09 -1.81 21.45
N LEU A 30 1.05 -1.34 20.64
CA LEU A 30 2.16 -2.15 20.17
C LEU A 30 3.21 -2.43 21.23
N CYS A 31 3.53 -1.45 22.08
CA CYS A 31 4.42 -1.67 23.21
C CYS A 31 3.93 -2.86 24.06
N LYS A 32 2.62 -2.95 24.32
CA LYS A 32 2.03 -4.10 25.03
C LYS A 32 2.03 -5.38 24.19
N LYS A 33 1.66 -5.31 22.92
CA LYS A 33 1.45 -6.50 22.06
C LYS A 33 2.74 -7.19 21.62
N LEU A 34 3.79 -6.41 21.44
CA LEU A 34 5.09 -6.82 20.90
C LEU A 34 6.15 -7.07 21.98
N LYS A 35 5.87 -6.70 23.25
CA LYS A 35 6.75 -7.02 24.39
C LYS A 35 7.12 -8.51 24.38
N ASN A 36 8.40 -8.81 24.57
CA ASN A 36 9.00 -10.15 24.57
C ASN A 36 8.89 -10.94 23.25
N LYS A 37 8.40 -10.34 22.15
CA LYS A 37 8.31 -10.99 20.83
C LYS A 37 9.34 -10.50 19.83
N VAL A 38 9.84 -9.29 20.07
CA VAL A 38 10.80 -8.59 19.24
C VAL A 38 12.19 -8.76 19.85
N LYS A 39 13.20 -8.89 19.01
CA LYS A 39 14.62 -8.97 19.37
C LYS A 39 15.39 -7.86 18.68
N ASP A 40 16.60 -7.61 19.16
CA ASP A 40 17.55 -6.72 18.49
C ASP A 40 17.78 -7.14 17.03
N GLY A 41 17.80 -6.15 16.15
CA GLY A 41 17.93 -6.33 14.70
C GLY A 41 16.63 -6.67 13.98
N ASP A 42 15.52 -6.88 14.68
CA ASP A 42 14.21 -7.09 14.04
C ASP A 42 13.72 -5.82 13.33
N ILE A 43 12.95 -6.05 12.26
CA ILE A 43 12.33 -5.00 11.47
C ILE A 43 10.83 -5.09 11.64
N ILE A 44 10.21 -4.03 12.14
CA ILE A 44 8.77 -3.93 12.26
C ILE A 44 8.23 -3.28 10.98
N VAL A 45 7.52 -4.07 10.17
CA VAL A 45 6.97 -3.63 8.88
C VAL A 45 5.49 -3.29 9.01
N PHE A 46 5.15 -2.02 8.84
CA PHE A 46 3.79 -1.48 8.90
C PHE A 46 3.12 -1.46 7.52
N SER A 47 1.81 -1.65 7.50
CA SER A 47 0.97 -1.22 6.36
C SER A 47 0.78 0.28 6.44
N GLU A 48 1.11 1.00 5.37
CA GLU A 48 0.89 2.45 5.27
C GLU A 48 -0.58 2.79 5.51
N LYS A 49 -1.50 2.14 4.79
CA LYS A 49 -2.95 2.33 4.94
C LYS A 49 -3.43 2.17 6.39
N ALA A 50 -3.03 1.08 7.06
CA ALA A 50 -3.48 0.85 8.44
C ALA A 50 -2.94 1.94 9.38
N LEU A 51 -1.68 2.33 9.20
CA LEU A 51 -1.05 3.40 9.96
C LEU A 51 -1.71 4.76 9.69
N ALA A 52 -1.99 5.10 8.43
CA ALA A 52 -2.70 6.32 8.03
C ALA A 52 -4.10 6.37 8.64
N THR A 53 -4.84 5.26 8.57
CA THR A 53 -6.17 5.11 9.18
C THR A 53 -6.11 5.39 10.68
N ALA A 54 -5.17 4.77 11.39
CA ALA A 54 -5.04 4.94 12.82
C ALA A 54 -4.64 6.37 13.23
N LEU A 55 -3.83 7.04 12.41
CA LEU A 55 -3.45 8.44 12.58
C LEU A 55 -4.57 9.43 12.21
N GLY A 56 -5.71 8.94 11.72
CA GLY A 56 -6.81 9.79 11.26
C GLY A 56 -6.54 10.49 9.93
N ALA A 57 -5.52 10.05 9.18
CA ALA A 57 -5.24 10.53 7.83
C ALA A 57 -6.18 9.86 6.83
N ILE A 58 -7.48 10.12 6.99
CA ILE A 58 -8.56 9.65 6.14
C ILE A 58 -9.41 10.85 5.67
N ILE A 59 -10.05 10.71 4.53
CA ILE A 59 -11.01 11.68 3.99
C ILE A 59 -12.26 10.93 3.53
N ASP A 60 -13.41 11.60 3.61
CA ASP A 60 -14.65 11.12 3.01
C ASP A 60 -14.77 11.60 1.56
N GLU A 61 -14.65 10.69 0.60
CA GLU A 61 -14.76 11.05 -0.82
C GLU A 61 -16.19 11.42 -1.22
N SER A 62 -17.20 11.12 -0.40
CA SER A 62 -18.59 11.53 -0.66
C SER A 62 -18.80 13.04 -0.53
N GLU A 63 -17.93 13.74 0.20
CA GLU A 63 -17.94 15.20 0.32
C GLU A 63 -17.33 15.90 -0.90
N ILE A 64 -16.66 15.15 -1.77
CA ILE A 64 -16.06 15.69 -2.99
C ILE A 64 -17.12 15.69 -4.09
N ALA A 65 -17.49 16.87 -4.56
CA ALA A 65 -18.42 17.04 -5.67
C ALA A 65 -17.67 17.22 -7.00
N PRO A 66 -17.47 16.14 -7.80
CA PRO A 66 -16.81 16.27 -9.09
C PRO A 66 -17.71 16.96 -10.12
N SER A 67 -17.11 17.86 -10.89
CA SER A 67 -17.79 18.52 -12.01
C SER A 67 -18.26 17.52 -13.07
N MET A 68 -19.26 17.90 -13.87
CA MET A 68 -19.70 17.07 -15.01
C MET A 68 -18.56 16.83 -16.02
N PHE A 69 -17.70 17.82 -16.22
CA PHE A 69 -16.52 17.68 -17.06
C PHE A 69 -15.54 16.64 -16.52
N SER A 70 -15.28 16.64 -15.20
CA SER A 70 -14.47 15.62 -14.53
C SER A 70 -15.03 14.22 -14.76
N LYS A 71 -16.36 14.05 -14.65
CA LYS A 71 -17.04 12.77 -14.90
C LYS A 71 -16.85 12.28 -16.34
N VAL A 72 -16.94 13.17 -17.33
CA VAL A 72 -16.70 12.83 -18.74
C VAL A 72 -15.25 12.39 -18.97
N ILE A 73 -14.28 13.12 -18.41
CA ILE A 73 -12.86 12.75 -18.50
C ILE A 73 -12.63 11.37 -17.87
N VAL A 74 -13.17 11.13 -16.67
CA VAL A 74 -13.03 9.85 -15.97
C VAL A 74 -13.65 8.71 -16.78
N PHE A 75 -14.82 8.93 -17.38
CA PHE A 75 -15.45 7.96 -18.26
C PHE A 75 -14.54 7.59 -19.43
N LEU A 76 -14.03 8.58 -20.16
CA LEU A 76 -13.15 8.34 -21.32
C LEU A 76 -11.84 7.67 -20.90
N LEU A 77 -11.19 8.20 -19.87
CA LEU A 77 -9.91 7.69 -19.38
C LEU A 77 -10.05 6.24 -18.90
N MET A 78 -11.03 5.96 -18.03
CA MET A 78 -11.15 4.66 -17.39
C MET A 78 -11.83 3.65 -18.30
N ARG A 79 -13.07 3.92 -18.72
CA ARG A 79 -13.86 2.92 -19.43
C ARG A 79 -13.38 2.69 -20.87
N VAL A 80 -12.83 3.72 -21.52
CA VAL A 80 -12.37 3.63 -22.91
C VAL A 80 -10.86 3.39 -22.98
N ILE A 81 -10.04 4.39 -22.62
CA ILE A 81 -8.58 4.34 -22.80
C ILE A 81 -7.99 3.17 -22.01
N TRP A 82 -8.27 3.06 -20.71
CA TRP A 82 -7.80 1.94 -19.89
C TRP A 82 -8.55 0.64 -20.19
N GLY A 83 -9.87 0.69 -20.40
CA GLY A 83 -10.69 -0.50 -20.63
C GLY A 83 -10.39 -1.26 -21.92
N TYR A 84 -9.95 -0.57 -22.97
CA TYR A 84 -9.78 -1.18 -24.30
C TYR A 84 -8.38 -1.01 -24.92
N MET A 85 -7.56 -0.06 -24.45
CA MET A 85 -6.22 0.16 -25.02
C MET A 85 -5.11 -0.13 -24.00
N LEU A 86 -4.92 0.78 -23.03
CA LEU A 86 -3.81 0.71 -22.08
C LEU A 86 -3.87 -0.52 -21.18
N GLY A 87 -5.08 -0.98 -20.83
CA GLY A 87 -5.26 -2.18 -20.02
C GLY A 87 -4.78 -3.46 -20.73
N ILE A 88 -4.97 -3.54 -22.05
CA ILE A 88 -4.49 -4.66 -22.87
C ILE A 88 -2.96 -4.59 -22.99
N LEU A 89 -2.43 -3.40 -23.32
CA LEU A 89 -0.98 -3.16 -23.43
C LEU A 89 -0.24 -3.50 -22.11
N THR A 90 -0.82 -3.14 -20.97
CA THR A 90 -0.27 -3.43 -19.63
C THR A 90 -0.61 -4.83 -19.10
N LYS A 91 -1.19 -5.70 -19.94
CA LYS A 91 -1.50 -7.10 -19.63
C LYS A 91 -2.31 -7.20 -18.32
N LEU A 92 -3.35 -6.39 -18.19
CA LEU A 92 -4.33 -6.52 -17.09
C LEU A 92 -5.10 -7.84 -17.24
N LYS A 93 -5.55 -8.39 -16.10
CA LYS A 93 -6.39 -9.59 -16.11
C LYS A 93 -7.76 -9.26 -16.71
N LYS A 94 -8.45 -10.27 -17.27
CA LYS A 94 -9.77 -10.09 -17.88
C LYS A 94 -10.77 -9.51 -16.88
N GLU A 95 -10.78 -10.02 -15.65
CA GLU A 95 -11.68 -9.55 -14.59
C GLU A 95 -11.40 -8.08 -14.24
N THR A 96 -10.13 -7.67 -14.23
CA THR A 96 -9.75 -6.27 -13.99
C THR A 96 -10.21 -5.36 -15.13
N LEU A 97 -10.10 -5.82 -16.39
CA LEU A 97 -10.57 -5.05 -17.55
C LEU A 97 -12.10 -4.88 -17.52
N GLU A 98 -12.84 -5.94 -17.15
CA GLU A 98 -14.29 -5.86 -16.99
C GLU A 98 -14.69 -4.83 -15.94
N TRP A 99 -13.99 -4.76 -14.82
CA TRP A 99 -14.24 -3.76 -13.78
C TRP A 99 -13.89 -2.35 -14.24
N ILE A 100 -12.78 -2.17 -14.95
CA ILE A 100 -12.38 -0.87 -15.51
C ILE A 100 -13.42 -0.39 -16.54
N ARG A 101 -13.98 -1.27 -17.36
CA ARG A 101 -15.05 -0.93 -18.32
C ARG A 101 -16.37 -0.57 -17.62
N LYS A 102 -16.61 -1.12 -16.43
CA LYS A 102 -17.76 -0.82 -15.57
C LYS A 102 -17.44 0.19 -14.46
N TYR A 103 -16.32 0.92 -14.57
CA TYR A 103 -15.80 1.76 -13.49
C TYR A 103 -16.85 2.80 -13.04
N PRO A 104 -17.12 2.95 -11.74
CA PRO A 104 -18.13 3.88 -11.23
C PRO A 104 -17.69 5.32 -11.49
N VAL A 105 -18.42 6.04 -12.34
CA VAL A 105 -17.96 7.35 -12.85
C VAL A 105 -18.07 8.44 -11.79
N ALA A 106 -19.11 8.42 -10.95
CA ALA A 106 -19.31 9.46 -9.94
C ALA A 106 -18.24 9.36 -8.84
N GLU A 107 -18.14 8.19 -8.21
CA GLU A 107 -17.15 7.86 -7.17
C GLU A 107 -15.73 7.95 -7.74
N GLY A 108 -15.52 7.43 -8.94
CA GLY A 108 -14.24 7.49 -9.63
C GLY A 108 -13.79 8.91 -9.98
N ALA A 109 -14.73 9.83 -10.25
CA ALA A 109 -14.39 11.23 -10.49
C ALA A 109 -14.03 11.97 -9.19
N ALA A 110 -14.71 11.68 -8.08
CA ALA A 110 -14.31 12.17 -6.76
C ALA A 110 -12.89 11.70 -6.40
N HIS A 111 -12.62 10.41 -6.55
CA HIS A 111 -11.30 9.82 -6.30
C HIS A 111 -10.20 10.44 -7.19
N LYS A 112 -10.45 10.57 -8.50
CA LYS A 112 -9.49 11.18 -9.43
C LYS A 112 -9.24 12.66 -9.13
N GLN A 113 -10.25 13.39 -8.64
CA GLN A 113 -10.08 14.78 -8.23
C GLN A 113 -9.19 14.88 -6.98
N LEU A 114 -9.39 14.01 -5.99
CA LEU A 114 -8.51 13.92 -4.82
C LEU A 114 -7.06 13.57 -5.22
N ALA A 115 -6.90 12.57 -6.10
CA ALA A 115 -5.60 12.18 -6.63
C ALA A 115 -4.90 13.32 -7.39
N LEU A 116 -5.65 14.18 -8.08
CA LEU A 116 -5.11 15.35 -8.78
C LEU A 116 -4.49 16.34 -7.80
N ILE A 117 -5.23 16.65 -6.72
CA ILE A 117 -4.80 17.59 -5.69
C ILE A 117 -3.54 17.10 -4.98
N LEU A 118 -3.48 15.80 -4.65
CA LEU A 118 -2.39 15.24 -3.85
C LEU A 118 -1.16 14.84 -4.67
N GLY A 119 -1.35 14.36 -5.89
CA GLY A 119 -0.32 13.70 -6.68
C GLY A 119 -0.06 14.30 -8.07
N GLY A 120 -0.92 15.20 -8.53
CA GLY A 120 -0.83 15.83 -9.84
C GLY A 120 -1.26 14.91 -11.00
N LEU A 121 -1.14 15.43 -12.23
CA LEU A 121 -1.71 14.83 -13.44
C LEU A 121 -1.21 13.39 -13.69
N LEU A 122 0.09 13.13 -13.51
CA LEU A 122 0.69 11.81 -13.75
C LEU A 122 0.15 10.71 -12.81
N GLN A 123 -0.42 11.08 -11.67
CA GLN A 123 -1.04 10.13 -10.74
C GLN A 123 -2.49 9.83 -11.13
N VAL A 124 -3.24 10.84 -11.55
CA VAL A 124 -4.65 10.73 -11.98
C VAL A 124 -4.81 9.88 -13.23
N LEU A 125 -3.81 9.88 -14.11
CA LEU A 125 -3.85 9.10 -15.35
C LEU A 125 -3.73 7.59 -15.12
N LYS A 126 -3.41 7.14 -13.91
CA LYS A 126 -3.34 5.71 -13.58
C LYS A 126 -4.74 5.08 -13.49
N PRO A 127 -4.85 3.75 -13.63
CA PRO A 127 -6.13 3.05 -13.50
C PRO A 127 -6.43 2.62 -12.05
N SER A 128 -5.42 2.67 -11.18
CA SER A 128 -5.45 2.26 -9.77
C SER A 128 -4.24 2.85 -9.05
N SER A 129 -4.22 2.77 -7.72
CA SER A 129 -3.05 3.13 -6.91
C SER A 129 -2.69 4.63 -7.05
N GLU A 130 -3.69 5.50 -7.12
CA GLU A 130 -3.52 6.89 -7.53
C GLU A 130 -2.98 7.72 -6.36
N ALA A 131 -1.75 8.25 -6.51
CA ALA A 131 -1.07 9.04 -5.48
C ALA A 131 -0.87 8.35 -4.10
N GLY A 132 -1.11 7.05 -4.00
CA GLY A 132 -1.07 6.33 -2.72
C GLY A 132 -2.35 6.47 -1.89
N ILE A 133 -3.44 6.94 -2.50
CA ILE A 133 -4.77 6.94 -1.91
C ILE A 133 -5.34 5.52 -2.02
N ASP A 134 -5.91 5.01 -0.94
CA ASP A 134 -6.48 3.66 -0.90
C ASP A 134 -7.85 3.68 -0.21
N THR A 135 -8.85 3.12 -0.90
CA THR A 135 -10.25 3.01 -0.45
C THR A 135 -10.60 1.60 0.02
N SER A 136 -9.76 0.60 -0.25
CA SER A 136 -10.00 -0.78 0.16
C SER A 136 -9.66 -0.97 1.64
N ASN A 137 -10.40 -1.84 2.34
CA ASN A 137 -10.28 -2.04 3.80
C ASN A 137 -10.58 -0.76 4.61
N LEU A 138 -11.41 0.13 4.07
CA LEU A 138 -12.03 1.25 4.75
C LEU A 138 -13.55 1.19 4.52
N PRO A 139 -14.35 1.68 5.47
CA PRO A 139 -15.80 1.68 5.31
C PRO A 139 -16.29 2.89 4.53
N TYR A 140 -17.56 2.86 4.15
CA TYR A 140 -18.25 3.98 3.50
C TYR A 140 -17.51 4.45 2.24
N SER A 141 -17.41 5.75 2.04
CA SER A 141 -16.59 6.37 0.98
C SER A 141 -15.26 6.89 1.53
N TYR A 142 -14.75 6.30 2.62
CA TYR A 142 -13.48 6.73 3.20
C TYR A 142 -12.29 6.26 2.37
N ALA A 143 -11.33 7.16 2.21
CA ALA A 143 -10.03 6.90 1.59
C ALA A 143 -8.90 7.25 2.57
N SER A 144 -7.88 6.39 2.69
CA SER A 144 -6.67 6.71 3.44
C SER A 144 -5.74 7.55 2.58
N LEU A 145 -5.17 8.59 3.19
CA LEU A 145 -4.21 9.47 2.56
C LEU A 145 -2.78 8.94 2.70
N PRO A 146 -1.89 9.22 1.72
CA PRO A 146 -0.49 8.80 1.78
C PRO A 146 0.26 9.48 2.93
N LEU A 147 1.14 8.73 3.60
CA LEU A 147 1.98 9.25 4.68
C LEU A 147 3.24 9.90 4.10
N ASN A 148 3.10 11.14 3.65
CA ASN A 148 4.15 11.86 2.93
C ASN A 148 5.35 12.32 3.80
N SER A 149 5.25 12.24 5.12
CA SER A 149 6.33 12.69 6.01
C SER A 149 7.32 11.57 6.30
N CYS A 150 8.52 11.69 5.74
CA CYS A 150 9.65 10.80 6.00
C CYS A 150 10.08 10.77 7.48
N SER A 151 9.65 11.76 8.28
CA SER A 151 9.96 11.81 9.72
C SER A 151 9.13 10.85 10.56
N ILE A 152 7.98 10.37 10.06
CA ILE A 152 7.07 9.49 10.82
C ILE A 152 7.78 8.20 11.21
N VAL A 153 8.54 7.61 10.28
CA VAL A 153 9.20 6.32 10.51
C VAL A 153 10.30 6.41 11.58
N GLU A 154 11.03 7.52 11.63
CA GLU A 154 12.05 7.77 12.66
C GLU A 154 11.42 8.00 14.04
N LYS A 155 10.34 8.79 14.11
CA LYS A 155 9.57 9.00 15.36
C LYS A 155 9.01 7.68 15.88
N LEU A 156 8.45 6.85 14.99
CA LEU A 156 7.93 5.52 15.35
C LEU A 156 9.05 4.62 15.85
N ARG A 157 10.18 4.54 15.15
CA ARG A 157 11.34 3.75 15.56
C ARG A 157 11.83 4.16 16.94
N LYS A 158 12.09 5.45 17.17
CA LYS A 158 12.57 5.96 18.47
C LYS A 158 11.62 5.59 19.61
N THR A 159 10.31 5.79 19.40
CA THR A 159 9.30 5.54 20.43
C THR A 159 9.14 4.04 20.72
N LEU A 160 9.11 3.20 19.67
CA LEU A 160 8.97 1.76 19.81
C LEU A 160 10.24 1.11 20.37
N SER A 161 11.43 1.53 19.95
CA SER A 161 12.69 1.07 20.53
C SER A 161 12.76 1.32 22.04
N LYS A 162 12.32 2.51 22.48
CA LYS A 162 12.30 2.86 23.91
C LYS A 162 11.37 1.95 24.71
N CYS A 163 10.17 1.69 24.22
CA CYS A 163 9.19 0.91 24.99
C CYS A 163 9.34 -0.62 24.85
N LEU A 164 9.98 -1.09 23.78
CA LEU A 164 10.26 -2.51 23.56
C LEU A 164 11.63 -2.92 24.10
N GLU A 165 12.44 -1.96 24.56
CA GLU A 165 13.80 -2.17 25.06
C GLU A 165 14.65 -2.97 24.06
N ALA A 166 14.50 -2.64 22.77
CA ALA A 166 15.13 -3.36 21.68
C ALA A 166 15.56 -2.43 20.54
N ASN A 167 16.73 -2.72 19.96
CA ASN A 167 17.30 -2.05 18.82
C ASN A 167 16.64 -2.55 17.52
N ILE A 168 15.56 -1.91 17.13
CA ILE A 168 14.75 -2.30 15.97
C ILE A 168 14.93 -1.34 14.80
N ALA A 169 14.58 -1.82 13.61
CA ALA A 169 14.27 -0.99 12.46
C ALA A 169 12.75 -0.94 12.21
N VAL A 170 12.29 0.09 11.51
CA VAL A 170 10.90 0.25 11.12
C VAL A 170 10.82 0.50 9.63
N MET A 171 9.88 -0.16 8.97
CA MET A 171 9.58 0.05 7.55
C MET A 171 8.07 0.28 7.38
N ILE A 172 7.69 1.26 6.58
CA ILE A 172 6.31 1.47 6.15
C ILE A 172 6.20 0.99 4.71
N VAL A 173 5.24 0.12 4.45
CA VAL A 173 5.03 -0.54 3.16
C VAL A 173 3.61 -0.32 2.69
N ASP A 174 3.49 -0.01 1.41
CA ASP A 174 2.24 0.00 0.68
C ASP A 174 2.15 -1.18 -0.28
N SER A 175 0.94 -1.67 -0.50
CA SER A 175 0.64 -2.80 -1.39
C SER A 175 0.72 -2.44 -2.88
N ASP A 176 0.76 -1.13 -3.17
CA ASP A 176 1.08 -0.59 -4.48
C ASP A 176 2.38 -1.15 -5.03
N ARG A 177 2.42 -1.36 -6.35
CA ARG A 177 3.53 -2.05 -6.99
C ARG A 177 4.64 -1.09 -7.41
N THR A 178 5.83 -1.40 -6.92
CA THR A 178 7.10 -0.99 -7.48
C THR A 178 7.58 -2.07 -8.46
N TYR A 179 8.18 -1.66 -9.57
CA TYR A 179 8.67 -2.54 -10.62
C TYR A 179 10.19 -2.56 -10.60
N TYR A 180 10.77 -3.67 -10.19
CA TYR A 180 12.21 -3.80 -9.98
C TYR A 180 12.88 -4.65 -11.06
N ASN A 181 13.93 -4.10 -11.67
CA ASN A 181 14.81 -4.81 -12.58
C ASN A 181 16.15 -5.07 -11.87
N LYS A 182 16.37 -6.33 -11.51
CA LYS A 182 17.58 -6.77 -10.80
C LYS A 182 18.86 -6.62 -11.61
N LYS A 183 18.82 -6.81 -12.94
CA LYS A 183 20.01 -6.76 -13.80
C LYS A 183 20.64 -5.37 -13.83
N TYR A 184 19.81 -4.34 -13.88
CA TYR A 184 20.26 -2.95 -13.95
C TYR A 184 20.10 -2.18 -12.63
N SER A 185 19.63 -2.83 -11.57
CA SER A 185 19.30 -2.22 -10.27
C SER A 185 18.35 -1.02 -10.37
N ILE A 186 17.43 -1.03 -11.33
CA ILE A 186 16.44 0.03 -11.54
C ILE A 186 15.14 -0.35 -10.85
N ALA A 187 14.62 0.54 -10.02
CA ALA A 187 13.34 0.36 -9.34
C ALA A 187 12.38 1.51 -9.70
N LEU A 188 11.33 1.19 -10.46
CA LEU A 188 10.31 2.15 -10.87
C LEU A 188 9.16 2.12 -9.87
N SER A 189 9.02 3.20 -9.10
CA SER A 189 7.84 3.45 -8.28
C SER A 189 6.83 4.25 -9.08
N SER A 190 5.54 4.02 -8.83
CA SER A 190 4.47 4.83 -9.43
C SER A 190 3.98 5.95 -8.52
N ARG A 191 4.64 6.17 -7.38
CA ARG A 191 4.37 7.24 -6.41
C ARG A 191 5.65 7.70 -5.72
N LYS A 192 5.58 8.86 -5.04
CA LYS A 192 6.69 9.40 -4.25
C LYS A 192 6.89 8.56 -2.99
N THR A 193 8.15 8.31 -2.64
CA THR A 193 8.57 7.59 -1.43
C THR A 193 9.77 8.30 -0.79
N CYS A 194 10.08 7.93 0.45
CA CYS A 194 11.25 8.41 1.19
C CYS A 194 12.47 7.50 1.04
N VAL A 195 12.32 6.35 0.37
CA VAL A 195 13.40 5.39 0.15
C VAL A 195 14.21 5.80 -1.08
N LYS A 196 15.53 5.95 -0.89
CA LYS A 196 16.46 6.32 -1.97
C LYS A 196 16.56 5.22 -3.03
N GLY A 197 16.76 5.62 -4.29
CA GLY A 197 16.93 4.71 -5.43
C GLY A 197 15.64 4.27 -6.12
N LEU A 198 14.47 4.72 -5.64
CA LEU A 198 13.20 4.55 -6.33
C LEU A 198 12.95 5.71 -7.31
N ILE A 199 12.79 5.40 -8.59
CA ILE A 199 12.52 6.38 -9.65
C ILE A 199 11.00 6.48 -9.83
N ASN A 200 10.44 7.66 -9.62
CA ASN A 200 9.01 7.92 -9.77
C ASN A 200 8.72 8.69 -11.07
N LEU A 201 8.11 8.01 -12.05
CA LEU A 201 7.60 8.58 -13.30
C LEU A 201 6.05 8.49 -13.38
N GLY A 202 5.37 8.30 -12.24
CA GLY A 202 3.92 8.21 -12.16
C GLY A 202 3.33 7.08 -13.02
N VAL A 203 2.35 7.41 -13.87
CA VAL A 203 1.72 6.46 -14.79
C VAL A 203 2.72 5.76 -15.73
N LEU A 204 3.82 6.42 -16.12
CA LEU A 204 4.83 5.82 -17.00
C LEU A 204 5.58 4.69 -16.30
N SER A 205 5.90 4.84 -15.02
CA SER A 205 6.47 3.72 -14.23
C SER A 205 5.53 2.52 -14.22
N TYR A 206 4.23 2.75 -14.09
CA TYR A 206 3.22 1.70 -14.10
C TYR A 206 3.14 1.02 -15.48
N ILE A 207 3.02 1.79 -16.56
CA ILE A 207 2.91 1.27 -17.93
C ILE A 207 4.17 0.47 -18.29
N SER A 208 5.35 1.07 -18.16
CA SER A 208 6.63 0.43 -18.50
C SER A 208 6.86 -0.83 -17.66
N GLY A 209 6.66 -0.75 -16.35
CA GLY A 209 6.81 -1.90 -15.46
C GLY A 209 5.88 -3.06 -15.79
N ARG A 210 4.65 -2.76 -16.24
CA ARG A 210 3.65 -3.77 -16.64
C ARG A 210 3.91 -4.35 -18.03
N MET A 211 4.26 -3.52 -19.02
CA MET A 211 4.56 -3.97 -20.37
C MET A 211 5.79 -4.89 -20.39
N PHE A 212 6.84 -4.48 -19.67
CA PHE A 212 8.14 -5.17 -19.61
C PHE A 212 8.29 -6.09 -18.38
N ARG A 213 7.21 -6.73 -17.92
CA ARG A 213 7.16 -7.65 -16.76
C ARG A 213 8.17 -8.80 -16.78
N ALA A 214 8.67 -9.17 -17.96
CA ALA A 214 9.74 -10.16 -18.08
C ALA A 214 11.00 -9.69 -17.32
N HIS A 215 11.31 -8.40 -17.46
CA HIS A 215 12.49 -7.73 -16.88
C HIS A 215 12.18 -7.03 -15.55
N PHE A 216 10.97 -6.47 -15.41
CA PHE A 216 10.54 -5.72 -14.24
C PHE A 216 9.61 -6.56 -13.36
N LYS A 217 10.13 -7.05 -12.24
CA LYS A 217 9.34 -7.84 -11.29
C LYS A 217 8.57 -6.92 -10.35
N PRO A 218 7.23 -7.09 -10.22
CA PRO A 218 6.45 -6.32 -9.29
C PRO A 218 6.79 -6.72 -7.84
N LYS A 219 6.92 -5.72 -6.97
CA LYS A 219 7.17 -5.83 -5.53
C LYS A 219 6.26 -4.84 -4.79
N ALA A 220 5.88 -5.14 -3.56
CA ALA A 220 5.29 -4.14 -2.68
C ALA A 220 6.24 -2.95 -2.47
N THR A 221 5.69 -1.75 -2.28
CA THR A 221 6.47 -0.52 -2.28
C THR A 221 6.91 -0.15 -0.85
N PRO A 222 8.21 -0.13 -0.54
CA PRO A 222 8.70 0.44 0.71
C PRO A 222 8.58 1.97 0.63
N VAL A 223 7.66 2.53 1.40
CA VAL A 223 7.36 3.97 1.42
C VAL A 223 8.43 4.72 2.20
N SER A 224 8.83 4.18 3.34
CA SER A 224 9.87 4.78 4.19
C SER A 224 10.52 3.72 5.08
N TYR A 225 11.76 3.96 5.48
CA TYR A 225 12.53 3.06 6.33
C TYR A 225 13.39 3.86 7.30
N ALA A 226 13.46 3.40 8.56
CA ALA A 226 14.36 3.89 9.59
C ALA A 226 15.10 2.70 10.22
N GLY A 227 16.42 2.70 10.18
CA GLY A 227 17.24 1.60 10.65
C GLY A 227 18.65 1.64 10.08
N PRO A 228 19.47 0.61 10.36
CA PRO A 228 20.78 0.44 9.73
C PRO A 228 20.69 0.43 8.20
N CYS A 229 21.73 0.88 7.52
CA CYS A 229 21.81 0.90 6.06
C CYS A 229 21.51 -0.47 5.47
N MET A 230 20.64 -0.50 4.45
CA MET A 230 20.17 -1.70 3.78
C MET A 230 20.14 -1.47 2.27
N SER A 231 20.43 -2.50 1.47
CA SER A 231 20.32 -2.39 0.02
C SER A 231 18.85 -2.27 -0.42
N LEU A 232 18.61 -1.55 -1.52
CA LEU A 232 17.27 -1.40 -2.09
C LEU A 232 16.64 -2.76 -2.44
N GLU A 233 17.43 -3.70 -2.98
CA GLU A 233 16.97 -5.06 -3.28
C GLU A 233 16.41 -5.77 -2.03
N LEU A 234 17.13 -5.68 -0.91
CA LEU A 234 16.70 -6.33 0.33
C LEU A 234 15.46 -5.65 0.92
N MET A 235 15.36 -4.31 0.85
CA MET A 235 14.15 -3.59 1.26
C MET A 235 12.92 -4.02 0.44
N LEU A 236 13.06 -4.14 -0.88
CA LEU A 236 11.98 -4.56 -1.78
C LEU A 236 11.55 -6.01 -1.52
N GLU A 237 12.49 -6.92 -1.23
CA GLU A 237 12.15 -8.30 -0.87
C GLU A 237 11.43 -8.36 0.49
N ILE A 238 11.88 -7.60 1.48
CA ILE A 238 11.25 -7.54 2.81
C ILE A 238 9.84 -6.97 2.70
N ALA A 239 9.65 -5.89 1.93
CA ALA A 239 8.35 -5.29 1.67
C ALA A 239 7.39 -6.30 1.02
N GLU A 240 7.85 -7.01 -0.01
CA GLU A 240 7.05 -8.02 -0.72
C GLU A 240 6.71 -9.23 0.16
N ILE A 241 7.65 -9.69 0.99
CA ILE A 241 7.43 -10.77 1.98
C ILE A 241 6.38 -10.33 2.99
N ALA A 242 6.50 -9.11 3.53
CA ALA A 242 5.58 -8.57 4.51
C ALA A 242 4.16 -8.42 3.94
N ASP A 243 4.03 -7.88 2.72
CA ASP A 243 2.74 -7.77 2.01
C ASP A 243 2.07 -9.14 1.84
N LYS A 244 2.84 -10.17 1.42
CA LYS A 244 2.32 -11.53 1.24
C LYS A 244 1.81 -12.17 2.53
N VAL A 245 2.59 -12.10 3.62
CA VAL A 245 2.19 -12.75 4.88
C VAL A 245 1.09 -12.00 5.62
N ARG A 246 0.95 -10.69 5.37
CA ARG A 246 -0.15 -9.88 5.88
C ARG A 246 -1.49 -10.32 5.29
N GLY A 247 -1.51 -10.70 4.02
CA GLY A 247 -2.73 -11.03 3.29
C GLY A 247 -3.51 -9.78 2.87
N VAL A 248 -4.74 -9.98 2.41
CA VAL A 248 -5.54 -8.95 1.73
C VAL A 248 -6.62 -8.30 2.60
N GLY A 249 -6.74 -8.71 3.87
CA GLY A 249 -7.83 -8.26 4.75
C GLY A 249 -9.22 -8.63 4.20
N ALA A 250 -10.08 -7.64 4.00
CA ALA A 250 -11.42 -7.79 3.46
C ALA A 250 -11.43 -7.97 1.93
N GLY A 251 -10.34 -7.63 1.24
CA GLY A 251 -10.25 -7.70 -0.22
C GLY A 251 -9.11 -6.83 -0.75
N ARG A 252 -8.65 -7.11 -1.98
CA ARG A 252 -7.63 -6.30 -2.66
C ARG A 252 -8.18 -5.00 -3.24
N THR A 253 -9.48 -4.95 -3.48
CA THR A 253 -10.19 -3.81 -4.06
C THR A 253 -11.48 -3.56 -3.30
N VAL A 254 -12.05 -2.37 -3.48
CA VAL A 254 -13.40 -2.05 -2.98
C VAL A 254 -14.46 -3.02 -3.50
N PHE A 255 -14.31 -3.52 -4.73
CA PHE A 255 -15.23 -4.51 -5.32
C PHE A 255 -15.15 -5.88 -4.62
N GLU A 256 -13.94 -6.37 -4.33
CA GLU A 256 -13.76 -7.62 -3.58
C GLU A 256 -14.30 -7.49 -2.15
N MET A 257 -14.04 -6.35 -1.52
CA MET A 257 -14.52 -6.03 -0.17
C MET A 257 -16.05 -5.97 -0.09
N ALA A 258 -16.69 -5.24 -1.00
CA ALA A 258 -18.14 -5.15 -1.09
C ALA A 258 -18.79 -6.51 -1.35
N ARG A 259 -18.22 -7.31 -2.27
CA ARG A 259 -18.67 -8.68 -2.55
C ARG A 259 -18.55 -9.58 -1.33
N ARG A 260 -17.46 -9.49 -0.56
CA ARG A 260 -17.23 -10.31 0.65
C ARG A 260 -18.31 -10.08 1.69
N PHE A 261 -18.77 -8.84 1.87
CA PHE A 261 -19.81 -8.50 2.83
C PHE A 261 -21.22 -8.46 2.22
N ASN A 262 -21.37 -8.88 0.97
CA ASN A 262 -22.62 -8.86 0.22
C ASN A 262 -23.34 -7.49 0.30
N THR A 263 -22.61 -6.41 0.06
CA THR A 263 -23.09 -5.03 0.19
C THR A 263 -22.64 -4.18 -1.01
N SER A 264 -23.11 -2.92 -1.07
CA SER A 264 -22.67 -1.96 -2.08
C SER A 264 -21.25 -1.44 -1.78
N LEU A 265 -20.64 -0.71 -2.73
CA LEU A 265 -19.28 -0.16 -2.55
C LEU A 265 -19.14 0.69 -1.27
N ASN A 266 -20.17 1.47 -0.96
CA ASN A 266 -20.20 2.37 0.20
C ASN A 266 -20.94 1.75 1.40
N GLY A 267 -21.42 0.51 1.30
CA GLY A 267 -22.22 -0.15 2.34
C GLY A 267 -21.39 -0.95 3.35
N VAL A 268 -20.06 -0.92 3.24
CA VAL A 268 -19.15 -1.58 4.19
C VAL A 268 -19.00 -0.70 5.43
N THR A 269 -19.14 -1.26 6.63
CA THR A 269 -19.04 -0.52 7.90
C THR A 269 -17.80 -0.90 8.72
N TRP A 270 -17.51 -0.12 9.78
CA TRP A 270 -16.44 -0.44 10.72
C TRP A 270 -16.67 -1.77 11.45
N GLU A 271 -17.91 -2.14 11.73
CA GLU A 271 -18.31 -3.37 12.40
C GLU A 271 -18.00 -4.58 11.50
N MET A 272 -18.36 -4.48 10.22
CA MET A 272 -18.02 -5.48 9.21
C MET A 272 -16.51 -5.68 9.12
N LEU A 273 -15.74 -4.59 9.02
CA LEU A 273 -14.27 -4.66 8.99
C LEU A 273 -13.67 -5.18 10.32
N SER A 274 -14.30 -4.89 11.45
CA SER A 274 -13.83 -5.39 12.75
C SER A 274 -14.03 -6.90 12.92
N SER A 275 -14.91 -7.52 12.12
CA SER A 275 -15.15 -8.98 12.14
C SER A 275 -14.01 -9.79 11.49
N ILE A 276 -13.16 -9.15 10.67
CA ILE A 276 -12.06 -9.84 9.99
C ILE A 276 -10.75 -9.74 10.75
N ASN A 277 -9.86 -10.73 10.53
CA ASN A 277 -8.52 -10.68 11.10
C ASN A 277 -7.72 -9.51 10.50
N HIS A 278 -7.17 -8.66 11.36
CA HIS A 278 -6.37 -7.50 10.96
C HIS A 278 -4.87 -7.74 11.27
N TYR A 279 -4.01 -7.57 10.27
CA TYR A 279 -2.55 -7.79 10.37
C TYR A 279 -1.75 -6.55 9.92
N PRO A 280 -1.89 -5.41 10.60
CA PRO A 280 -1.27 -4.16 10.15
C PRO A 280 0.26 -4.20 10.21
N ILE A 281 0.84 -5.18 10.92
CA ILE A 281 2.27 -5.30 11.18
C ILE A 281 2.77 -6.70 10.91
N VAL A 282 4.00 -6.77 10.40
CA VAL A 282 4.79 -7.98 10.27
C VAL A 282 6.14 -7.76 10.97
N ILE A 283 6.52 -8.67 11.87
CA ILE A 283 7.89 -8.71 12.38
C ILE A 283 8.73 -9.49 11.39
N VAL A 284 9.81 -8.88 10.91
CA VAL A 284 10.76 -9.49 9.98
C VAL A 284 12.12 -9.62 10.65
N ARG A 285 12.69 -10.82 10.62
CA ARG A 285 14.01 -11.14 11.14
C ARG A 285 14.89 -11.69 10.02
N ILE A 286 16.09 -11.15 9.90
CA ILE A 286 17.11 -11.62 8.96
C ILE A 286 18.04 -12.57 9.73
N LEU A 287 18.04 -13.84 9.34
CA LEU A 287 18.87 -14.90 9.90
C LEU A 287 20.02 -15.19 8.93
N GLY A 288 21.25 -15.03 9.40
CA GLY A 288 22.46 -15.36 8.66
C GLY A 288 23.02 -14.21 7.80
N LYS A 289 24.28 -13.87 8.07
CA LYS A 289 25.20 -13.18 7.17
C LYS A 289 26.48 -14.03 7.21
N ASN A 290 26.40 -15.25 6.70
CA ASN A 290 27.62 -16.01 6.42
C ASN A 290 28.38 -15.29 5.30
#